data_AF-A0A9E0VKJ7-F1
#
_entry.id   AF-A0A9E0VKJ7-F1
#
_cell.length_a   1.000
_cell.length_b   1.000
_cell.length_c   1.000
_cell.angle_alpha   90.00
_cell.angle_beta   90.00
_cell.angle_gamma   90.00
#
_symmetry.space_group_name_H-M   'P 1'
#
loop_
_entity.id
_entity.type
_entity.pdbx_description
1 polymer ?
#
loop_
_entity_poly.entity_id
_entity_poly.type
_entity_poly.pdbx_seq_one_letter_code
_entity_poly.pdbx_strand_id
1 'polypeptide(L)'
;MATEASRPIGAFRYFPILVLVAMIGVTTWASVEKPLSEGFRLMLAERWGVATLFDAYFGFLTFYAWVFYKERSALARIGWLAILLFFGNIAMALYLLRELRRLPPGADFAALLLRRSESPRP
;
A
#
# COMPACT_ATOMS: atom_id res chain seq x y z
N MET A 1 3.96 26.56 22.31
CA MET A 1 3.94 25.09 22.17
C MET A 1 2.52 24.73 21.76
N ALA A 2 2.23 24.78 20.45
CA ALA A 2 0.86 24.66 19.93
C ALA A 2 0.44 23.19 19.91
N THR A 3 -0.66 22.89 20.59
CA THR A 3 -1.41 21.64 20.50
C THR A 3 -1.94 21.52 19.07
N GLU A 4 -1.20 20.81 18.22
CA GLU A 4 -1.69 20.42 16.90
C GLU A 4 -2.88 19.49 17.13
N ALA A 5 -4.10 20.01 16.95
CA ALA A 5 -5.31 19.23 17.08
C ALA A 5 -5.22 18.05 16.09
N SER A 6 -4.99 16.85 16.62
CA SER A 6 -4.80 15.65 15.82
C SER A 6 -6.09 15.38 15.04
N ARG A 7 -6.06 15.66 13.74
CA ARG A 7 -7.25 15.55 12.90
C ARG A 7 -7.69 14.09 12.85
N PRO A 8 -8.95 13.77 13.20
CA PRO A 8 -9.43 12.40 13.17
C PRO A 8 -9.42 11.88 11.73
N ILE A 9 -9.04 10.62 11.54
CA ILE A 9 -8.80 9.99 10.23
C ILE A 9 -10.12 9.66 9.47
N GLY A 10 -11.25 10.25 9.86
CA GLY A 10 -12.59 9.85 9.44
C GLY A 10 -12.74 9.71 7.91
N ALA A 11 -12.49 10.79 7.17
CA ALA A 11 -12.62 10.80 5.71
C ALA A 11 -11.49 10.04 4.98
N PHE A 12 -10.30 9.95 5.56
CA PHE A 12 -9.16 9.28 4.94
C PHE A 12 -9.39 7.77 4.76
N ARG A 13 -10.33 7.17 5.52
CA ARG A 13 -10.71 5.77 5.35
C ARG A 13 -11.25 5.44 3.95
N TYR A 14 -11.79 6.41 3.23
CA TYR A 14 -12.28 6.22 1.87
C TYR A 14 -11.17 6.21 0.81
N PHE A 15 -10.00 6.79 1.11
CA PHE A 15 -8.89 6.86 0.18
C PHE A 15 -8.39 5.49 -0.30
N PRO A 16 -8.03 4.52 0.57
CA PRO A 16 -7.61 3.20 0.11
C PRO A 16 -8.73 2.44 -0.60
N ILE A 17 -9.99 2.68 -0.26
CA ILE A 17 -11.14 2.06 -0.95
C ILE A 17 -11.22 2.57 -2.38
N LEU A 18 -11.10 3.88 -2.57
CA LEU A 18 -11.08 4.51 -3.88
C LEU A 18 -9.93 3.96 -4.74
N VAL A 19 -8.71 3.92 -4.19
CA VAL A 19 -7.53 3.35 -4.89
C VAL A 19 -7.76 1.89 -5.26
N LEU A 20 -8.30 1.08 -4.33
CA LEU A 20 -8.57 -0.33 -4.56
C LEU A 20 -9.58 -0.54 -5.69
N VAL A 21 -10.71 0.17 -5.66
CA VAL A 21 -11.75 0.06 -6.69
C VAL A 21 -11.22 0.54 -8.04
N ALA A 22 -10.48 1.66 -8.08
CA ALA A 22 -9.89 2.18 -9.30
C ALA A 22 -8.87 1.20 -9.91
N MET A 23 -7.98 0.64 -9.10
CA MET A 23 -6.98 -0.32 -9.59
C MET A 23 -7.61 -1.61 -10.08
N ILE A 24 -8.59 -2.17 -9.36
CA ILE A 24 -9.35 -3.34 -9.85
C ILE A 24 -10.00 -3.01 -11.19
N GLY A 25 -10.69 -1.88 -11.30
CA GLY A 25 -11.35 -1.46 -12.54
C GLY A 25 -10.39 -1.35 -13.72
N VAL A 26 -9.28 -0.61 -13.55
CA VAL A 26 -8.29 -0.41 -14.63
C VAL A 26 -7.56 -1.72 -14.97
N THR A 27 -7.18 -2.53 -13.98
CA THR A 27 -6.52 -3.82 -14.24
C THR A 27 -7.46 -4.79 -14.94
N THR A 28 -8.72 -4.87 -14.55
CA THR A 28 -9.71 -5.72 -15.23
C THR A 28 -9.96 -5.25 -16.65
N TRP A 29 -10.20 -3.96 -16.86
CA TRP A 29 -10.38 -3.38 -18.19
C TRP A 29 -9.18 -3.68 -19.11
N ALA A 30 -7.96 -3.39 -18.66
CA ALA A 30 -6.74 -3.66 -19.43
C ALA A 30 -6.55 -5.15 -19.72
N SER A 31 -6.86 -6.03 -18.76
CA SER A 31 -6.67 -7.49 -18.90
C SER A 31 -7.68 -8.14 -19.85
N VAL A 32 -8.84 -7.53 -20.04
CA VAL A 32 -9.84 -7.96 -21.03
C VAL A 32 -9.42 -7.57 -22.44
N GLU A 33 -8.80 -6.40 -22.61
CA GLU A 33 -8.36 -5.92 -23.93
C GLU A 33 -7.06 -6.58 -24.41
N LYS A 34 -6.06 -6.72 -23.53
CA LYS A 34 -4.76 -7.26 -23.88
C LYS A 34 -4.21 -8.19 -22.79
N PRO A 35 -3.55 -9.29 -23.16
CA PRO A 35 -2.87 -10.12 -22.19
C PRO A 35 -1.72 -9.33 -21.54
N LEU A 36 -1.53 -9.55 -20.23
CA LEU A 36 -0.50 -8.88 -19.43
C LEU A 36 0.89 -9.00 -20.05
N SER A 37 1.23 -10.15 -20.64
CA SER A 37 2.52 -10.40 -21.27
C SER A 37 2.81 -9.49 -22.46
N GLU A 38 1.79 -9.16 -23.25
CA GLU A 38 1.94 -8.26 -24.39
C GLU A 38 2.13 -6.82 -23.92
N GLY A 39 1.31 -6.37 -22.97
CA GLY A 39 1.47 -5.05 -22.35
C GLY A 39 2.85 -4.88 -21.71
N PHE A 40 3.32 -5.90 -20.99
CA PHE A 40 4.64 -5.89 -20.36
C PHE A 40 5.77 -5.85 -21.39
N ARG A 41 5.67 -6.62 -22.47
CA ARG A 41 6.66 -6.59 -23.57
C ARG A 41 6.75 -5.21 -24.22
N LEU A 42 5.61 -4.53 -24.40
CA LEU A 42 5.57 -3.16 -24.94
C LEU A 42 6.22 -2.16 -23.98
N MET A 43 5.95 -2.27 -22.68
CA MET A 43 6.58 -1.42 -21.66
C MET A 43 8.10 -1.61 -21.61
N LEU A 44 8.59 -2.84 -21.76
CA LEU A 44 10.04 -3.11 -21.78
C LEU A 44 10.74 -2.66 -23.07
N ALA A 45 10.01 -2.59 -24.18
CA ALA A 45 10.56 -2.14 -25.46
C ALA A 45 10.71 -0.62 -25.55
N GLU A 46 9.98 0.13 -24.71
CA GLU A 46 9.98 1.59 -24.70
C GLU A 46 10.70 2.13 -23.44
N ARG A 47 11.49 3.20 -23.61
CA ARG A 47 12.39 3.73 -22.57
C ARG A 47 11.65 4.34 -21.38
N TRP A 48 10.59 5.11 -21.63
CA TRP A 48 9.69 5.61 -20.59
C TRP A 48 8.89 4.50 -19.91
N GLY A 49 8.56 3.41 -20.60
CA GLY A 49 7.91 2.23 -20.04
C GLY A 49 8.81 1.57 -18.99
N VAL A 50 10.10 1.39 -19.32
CA VAL A 50 11.10 0.93 -18.36
C VAL A 50 11.25 1.91 -17.19
N ALA A 51 11.35 3.21 -17.46
CA ALA A 51 11.46 4.23 -16.41
C ALA A 51 10.26 4.23 -15.44
N THR A 52 9.05 4.11 -15.99
CA THR A 52 7.80 4.04 -15.20
C THR A 52 7.73 2.76 -14.37
N LEU A 53 8.25 1.65 -14.90
CA LEU A 53 8.35 0.40 -14.15
C LEU A 53 9.29 0.57 -12.95
N PHE A 54 10.47 1.15 -13.15
CA PHE A 54 11.39 1.45 -12.05
C PHE A 54 10.76 2.39 -11.02
N ASP A 55 10.10 3.47 -11.44
CA ASP A 55 9.40 4.41 -10.56
C ASP A 55 8.38 3.70 -9.67
N ALA A 56 7.52 2.86 -10.27
CA ALA A 56 6.53 2.08 -9.54
C ALA A 56 7.18 1.11 -8.54
N TYR A 57 8.16 0.30 -8.98
CA TYR A 57 8.80 -0.70 -8.12
C TYR A 57 9.62 -0.08 -6.98
N PHE A 58 10.30 1.05 -7.21
CA PHE A 58 10.95 1.78 -6.12
C PHE A 58 9.92 2.34 -5.15
N GLY A 59 8.80 2.87 -5.63
CA GLY A 59 7.67 3.24 -4.77
C GLY A 59 7.16 2.08 -3.91
N PHE A 60 7.06 0.88 -4.48
CA PHE A 60 6.63 -0.33 -3.75
C PHE A 60 7.63 -0.70 -2.65
N LEU A 61 8.92 -0.62 -2.94
CA LEU A 61 9.99 -0.89 -1.96
C LEU A 61 10.03 0.17 -0.85
N THR A 62 9.83 1.45 -1.18
CA THR A 62 9.73 2.52 -0.19
C THR A 62 8.53 2.31 0.73
N PHE A 63 7.35 1.96 0.18
CA PHE A 63 6.20 1.59 1.00
C PHE A 63 6.46 0.33 1.82
N TYR A 64 7.14 -0.66 1.23
CA TYR A 64 7.52 -1.89 1.94
C TYR A 64 8.42 -1.60 3.15
N ALA A 65 9.28 -0.58 3.13
CA ALA A 65 10.06 -0.21 4.31
C ALA A 65 9.14 0.13 5.51
N TRP A 66 8.02 0.81 5.26
CA TRP A 66 7.00 1.07 6.28
C TRP A 66 6.31 -0.22 6.75
N VAL A 67 5.95 -1.12 5.83
CA VAL A 67 5.38 -2.43 6.16
C VAL A 67 6.35 -3.29 6.99
N PHE A 68 7.63 -3.29 6.61
CA PHE A 68 8.69 -4.02 7.30
C PHE A 68 8.86 -3.52 8.74
N TYR A 69 8.80 -2.20 8.93
CA TYR A 69 8.82 -1.58 10.25
C TYR A 69 7.61 -2.01 11.09
N LYS A 70 6.41 -2.03 10.51
CA LYS A 70 5.14 -2.37 11.18
C LYS A 70 5.02 -3.84 11.55
N GLU A 71 5.38 -4.75 10.64
CA GLU A 71 5.19 -6.19 10.80
C GLU A 71 6.28 -6.80 11.70
N ARG A 72 5.87 -7.66 12.65
CA ARG A 72 6.78 -8.31 13.60
C ARG A 72 7.31 -9.65 13.09
N SER A 73 6.47 -10.40 12.37
CA SER A 73 6.79 -11.75 11.90
C SER A 73 7.58 -11.69 10.59
N ALA A 74 8.67 -12.45 10.52
CA ALA A 74 9.44 -12.63 9.29
C ALA A 74 8.57 -13.18 8.15
N LEU A 75 7.67 -14.11 8.45
CA LEU A 75 6.73 -14.66 7.46
C LEU A 75 5.79 -13.59 6.91
N ALA A 76 5.27 -12.72 7.78
CA ALA A 76 4.40 -11.62 7.35
C ALA A 76 5.16 -10.61 6.48
N ARG A 77 6.41 -10.30 6.81
CA ARG A 77 7.27 -9.41 6.01
C ARG A 77 7.52 -9.97 4.62
N ILE A 78 7.94 -11.23 4.52
CA ILE A 78 8.19 -11.90 3.24
C ILE A 78 6.89 -12.00 2.43
N GLY A 79 5.79 -12.37 3.06
CA GLY A 79 4.48 -12.44 2.41
C GLY A 79 4.04 -11.10 1.83
N TRP A 80 4.16 -10.02 2.60
CA TRP A 80 3.82 -8.68 2.11
C TRP A 80 4.75 -8.18 1.02
N LEU A 81 6.05 -8.46 1.10
CA LEU A 81 6.99 -8.13 0.02
C LEU A 81 6.56 -8.79 -1.29
N ALA A 82 6.29 -10.10 -1.27
CA ALA A 82 5.84 -10.81 -2.47
C ALA A 82 4.54 -10.20 -3.01
N ILE A 83 3.53 -10.01 -2.16
CA ILE A 83 2.23 -9.45 -2.56
C ILE A 83 2.38 -8.03 -3.13
N LEU A 84 3.25 -7.18 -2.57
CA LEU A 84 3.52 -5.84 -3.10
C LEU A 84 4.18 -5.86 -4.48
N LEU A 85 5.15 -6.75 -4.71
CA LEU A 85 5.84 -6.85 -6.00
C LEU A 85 4.96 -7.41 -7.13
N PHE A 86 3.95 -8.22 -6.79
CA PHE A 86 3.00 -8.78 -7.76
C PHE A 86 1.76 -7.91 -7.97
N PHE A 87 1.18 -7.36 -6.91
CA PHE A 87 -0.11 -6.66 -6.96
C PHE A 87 0.01 -5.13 -6.84
N GLY A 88 1.20 -4.60 -6.55
CA GLY A 88 1.48 -3.16 -6.52
C GLY A 88 0.51 -2.37 -5.66
N ASN A 89 -0.18 -1.40 -6.28
CA ASN A 89 -1.13 -0.50 -5.61
C ASN A 89 -2.35 -1.20 -5.00
N ILE A 90 -2.78 -2.35 -5.55
CA ILE A 90 -3.86 -3.14 -4.93
C ILE A 90 -3.40 -3.64 -3.55
N ALA A 91 -2.18 -4.17 -3.47
CA ALA A 91 -1.60 -4.63 -2.21
C ALA A 91 -1.41 -3.49 -1.20
N MET A 92 -0.93 -2.32 -1.63
CA MET A 92 -0.77 -1.15 -0.76
C MET A 92 -2.11 -0.68 -0.20
N ALA A 93 -3.15 -0.61 -1.04
CA ALA A 93 -4.49 -0.22 -0.60
C ALA A 93 -5.08 -1.23 0.41
N LEU A 94 -4.90 -2.54 0.17
CA LEU A 94 -5.32 -3.59 1.10
C LEU A 94 -4.56 -3.51 2.43
N TYR A 95 -3.25 -3.26 2.41
CA TYR A 95 -2.45 -3.08 3.61
C TYR A 95 -2.92 -1.88 4.43
N LEU A 96 -3.12 -0.73 3.77
CA LEU A 96 -3.58 0.49 4.43
C LEU A 96 -4.98 0.32 5.02
N LEU A 97 -5.88 -0.34 4.30
CA LEU A 97 -7.23 -0.66 4.80
C LEU A 97 -7.19 -1.61 5.99
N ARG A 98 -6.30 -2.61 5.98
CA ARG A 98 -6.05 -3.50 7.13
C ARG A 98 -5.60 -2.70 8.35
N GLU A 99 -4.64 -1.78 8.20
CA GLU A 99 -4.17 -0.95 9.31
C GLU A 99 -5.27 -0.03 9.85
N LEU A 100 -6.03 0.62 8.96
CA LEU A 100 -7.16 1.48 9.35
C LEU A 100 -8.25 0.75 10.13
N ARG A 101 -8.55 -0.51 9.77
CA ARG A 101 -9.53 -1.35 10.49
C ARG A 101 -9.06 -1.76 11.88
N ARG A 102 -7.75 -1.73 12.14
CA ARG A 102 -7.16 -2.06 13.46
C ARG A 102 -7.11 -0.86 14.40
N LEU A 103 -7.44 0.34 13.92
CA LEU A 103 -7.40 1.55 14.71
C LEU A 103 -8.62 1.67 15.65
N PRO A 104 -8.44 2.17 16.88
CA PRO A 104 -9.55 2.47 17.77
C PRO A 104 -10.42 3.61 17.22
N PRO A 105 -11.69 3.72 17.65
CA PRO A 105 -12.52 4.88 17.36
C PRO A 105 -11.83 6.18 17.79
N GLY A 106 -11.84 7.21 16.95
CA GLY A 106 -11.19 8.49 17.24
C GLY A 106 -9.66 8.51 17.08
N ALA A 107 -9.05 7.45 16.53
CA ALA A 107 -7.62 7.44 16.24
C ALA A 107 -7.19 8.55 15.27
N ASP A 108 -5.95 9.01 15.44
CA ASP A 108 -5.28 10.01 14.61
C ASP A 108 -4.24 9.39 13.68
N PHE A 109 -3.66 10.21 12.80
CA PHE A 109 -2.65 9.75 11.83
C PHE A 109 -1.40 9.17 12.49
N ALA A 110 -1.01 9.61 13.69
CA ALA A 110 0.11 9.03 14.40
C ALA A 110 -0.16 7.55 14.73
N ALA A 111 -1.37 7.22 15.19
CA ALA A 111 -1.77 5.84 15.43
C ALA A 111 -1.77 4.98 14.16
N LEU A 112 -2.05 5.57 12.98
CA LEU A 112 -1.95 4.89 11.69
C LEU A 112 -0.49 4.65 11.28
N LEU A 113 0.37 5.66 11.36
CA LEU A 113 1.74 5.60 10.82
C LEU A 113 2.68 4.81 11.71
N LEU A 114 2.57 4.96 13.03
CA LEU A 114 3.48 4.35 13.98
C LEU A 114 3.15 2.88 14.23
N ARG A 115 4.18 2.11 14.58
CA ARG A 115 3.99 0.75 15.07
C ARG A 115 3.46 0.83 16.50
N ARG A 116 2.43 0.03 16.81
CA ARG A 116 1.92 -0.09 18.18
C ARG A 116 3.00 -0.76 19.06
N SER A 117 3.47 -0.05 20.07
CA SER A 117 4.25 -0.63 21.16
C SER A 117 3.34 -1.56 21.95
N GLU A 118 3.80 -2.79 22.19
CA GLU A 118 3.20 -3.57 23.27
C GLU A 118 3.80 -3.00 24.55
N SER A 119 2.96 -2.47 25.44
CA SER A 119 3.38 -2.20 26.82
C SER A 119 3.86 -3.51 27.44
N PRO A 120 5.04 -3.56 28.10
CA PRO A 120 5.42 -4.71 28.90
C PRO A 120 4.27 -5.03 29.88
N ARG A 121 3.76 -6.27 29.86
CA ARG A 121 2.84 -6.68 30.93
C ARG A 121 3.63 -6.69 32.25
N PRO A 122 3.08 -6.15 33.34
CA PRO A 122 3.68 -6.27 34.66
C PRO A 122 3.80 -7.72 35.11
#